data_AF-A0A9R1XKL0-F1
#
_entry.id   AF-A0A9R1XKL0-F1
#
_cell.length_a   1.000
_cell.length_b   1.000
_cell.length_c   1.000
_cell.angle_alpha   90.00
_cell.angle_beta   90.00
_cell.angle_gamma   90.00
#
_symmetry.space_group_name_H-M   'P 1'
#
loop_
_entity.id
_entity.type
_entity.pdbx_description
1 polymer ?
#
loop_
_entity_poly.entity_id
_entity_poly.type
_entity_poly.pdbx_seq_one_letter_code
_entity_poly.pdbx_strand_id
1 'polypeptide(L)'
;MSRMKVHRAKALAQKHVFGDFQKQYAILRDYGLELTERNTCTNVKIDCHTEPNLRASKEGFKANISDFIGLDGTFMKGRYPGQILTAVGVDSNNGIYPLTYALVEIETTNSWTWQKGIIPTLAKLFPQAEHRFRLRHIYENMKRQWKDKELKDLVWACATATTVRHFEKALEELKKFKAKAHDWLIQIPPTH
;
A
#
# COMPACT_ATOMS: atom_id res chain seq x y z
N MET A 1 -17.77 0.79 -41.65
CA MET A 1 -16.96 1.83 -40.97
C MET A 1 -15.56 1.26 -40.70
N SER A 2 -14.47 1.92 -41.12
CA SER A 2 -13.10 1.36 -40.99
C SER A 2 -12.63 1.34 -39.53
N ARG A 3 -11.89 0.29 -39.14
CA ARG A 3 -11.23 0.16 -37.83
C ARG A 3 -10.41 1.41 -37.46
N MET A 4 -9.76 2.04 -38.44
CA MET A 4 -8.98 3.27 -38.20
C MET A 4 -9.85 4.48 -37.84
N LYS A 5 -11.06 4.59 -38.42
CA LYS A 5 -12.02 5.67 -38.11
C LYS A 5 -12.56 5.51 -36.68
N VAL A 6 -12.89 4.27 -36.29
CA VAL A 6 -13.34 3.95 -34.92
C VAL A 6 -12.24 4.24 -33.90
N HIS A 7 -10.99 3.87 -34.20
CA HIS A 7 -9.85 4.16 -33.31
C HIS A 7 -9.61 5.67 -33.13
N ARG A 8 -9.65 6.46 -34.22
CA ARG A 8 -9.51 7.93 -34.14
C ARG A 8 -10.64 8.57 -33.34
N ALA A 9 -11.89 8.16 -33.58
CA ALA A 9 -13.05 8.67 -32.84
C ALA A 9 -12.92 8.37 -31.33
N LYS A 10 -12.51 7.14 -30.97
CA LYS A 10 -12.24 6.77 -29.58
C LYS A 10 -11.14 7.62 -28.95
N ALA A 11 -10.04 7.84 -29.66
CA ALA A 11 -8.92 8.65 -29.16
C ALA A 11 -9.32 10.12 -28.93
N LEU A 12 -10.11 10.71 -29.83
CA LEU A 12 -10.65 12.06 -29.68
C LEU A 12 -11.61 12.16 -28.49
N ALA A 13 -12.53 11.20 -28.34
CA ALA A 13 -13.43 11.15 -27.20
C ALA A 13 -12.67 11.00 -25.87
N GLN A 14 -11.65 10.12 -25.82
CA GLN A 14 -10.80 9.97 -24.64
C GLN A 14 -10.03 11.25 -24.30
N LYS A 15 -9.49 11.96 -25.30
CA LYS A 15 -8.82 13.25 -25.08
C LYS A 15 -9.78 14.32 -24.57
N HIS A 16 -11.04 14.30 -25.02
CA HIS A 16 -12.06 15.25 -24.56
C HIS A 16 -12.48 14.97 -23.11
N VAL A 17 -12.67 13.71 -22.74
CA VAL A 17 -13.10 13.30 -21.38
C VAL A 17 -11.97 13.45 -20.36
N PHE A 18 -10.77 12.95 -20.67
CA PHE A 18 -9.67 12.89 -19.69
C PHE A 18 -8.69 14.06 -19.81
N GLY A 19 -8.80 14.87 -20.87
CA GLY A 19 -7.91 15.98 -21.13
C GLY A 19 -6.53 15.55 -21.65
N ASP A 20 -5.58 16.49 -21.55
CA ASP A 20 -4.20 16.27 -21.95
C ASP A 20 -3.33 15.97 -20.73
N PHE A 21 -2.97 14.70 -20.57
CA PHE A 21 -2.16 14.26 -19.46
C PHE A 21 -0.81 14.99 -19.38
N GLN A 22 -0.17 15.35 -20.50
CA GLN A 22 1.11 16.07 -20.46
C GLN A 22 0.97 17.44 -19.80
N LYS A 23 -0.16 18.13 -20.07
CA LYS A 23 -0.47 19.40 -19.41
C LYS A 23 -0.77 19.22 -17.92
N GLN A 24 -1.43 18.14 -17.54
CA GLN A 24 -1.70 17.82 -16.13
C GLN A 24 -0.43 17.48 -15.34
N TYR A 25 0.54 16.77 -15.94
CA TYR A 25 1.82 16.52 -15.28
C TYR A 25 2.67 17.80 -15.15
N ALA A 26 2.53 18.76 -16.08
CA ALA A 26 3.26 20.03 -16.02
C ALA A 26 2.88 20.88 -14.79
N ILE A 27 1.62 20.82 -14.34
CA ILE A 27 1.12 21.59 -13.18
C ILE A 27 1.36 20.92 -11.82
N LEU A 28 1.98 19.74 -11.78
CA LEU A 28 2.28 19.06 -10.50
C LEU A 28 3.15 19.89 -9.57
N ARG A 29 4.06 20.69 -10.13
CA ARG A 29 4.90 21.62 -9.37
C ARG A 29 4.05 22.70 -8.68
N ASP A 30 3.06 23.23 -9.38
CA ASP A 30 2.14 24.25 -8.85
C ASP A 30 1.32 23.70 -7.67
N TYR A 31 0.82 22.45 -7.79
CA TYR A 31 0.17 21.77 -6.67
C TYR A 31 1.10 21.54 -5.48
N GLY A 32 2.37 21.20 -5.72
CA GLY A 32 3.35 21.04 -4.66
C GLY A 32 3.63 22.34 -3.91
N LEU A 33 3.67 23.46 -4.62
CA LEU A 33 3.81 24.79 -4.03
C LEU A 33 2.59 25.16 -3.19
N GLU A 34 1.37 25.04 -3.75
CA GLU A 34 0.12 25.33 -3.03
C GLU A 34 -0.01 24.50 -1.73
N LEU A 35 0.37 23.22 -1.77
CA LEU A 35 0.38 22.35 -0.59
C LEU A 35 1.35 22.83 0.49
N THR A 36 2.52 23.33 0.08
CA THR A 36 3.55 23.84 1.01
C THR A 36 3.15 25.19 1.58
N GLU A 37 2.47 26.04 0.79
CA GLU A 37 1.96 27.34 1.23
C GLU A 37 0.82 27.20 2.24
N ARG A 38 -0.16 26.33 1.95
CA ARG A 38 -1.31 26.12 2.85
C ARG A 38 -0.95 25.35 4.11
N ASN A 39 0.06 24.49 4.02
CA ASN A 39 0.50 23.69 5.15
C ASN A 39 2.02 23.58 5.17
N THR A 40 2.65 24.53 5.86
CA THR A 40 4.11 24.70 5.94
C THR A 40 4.85 23.50 6.53
N CYS A 41 4.16 22.58 7.21
CA CYS A 41 4.74 21.33 7.69
C CYS A 41 4.69 20.18 6.67
N THR A 42 4.10 20.38 5.49
CA THR A 42 4.05 19.40 4.40
C THR A 42 5.36 19.44 3.62
N ASN A 43 5.96 18.26 3.39
CA ASN A 43 7.11 18.13 2.51
C ASN A 43 6.67 17.48 1.19
N VAL A 44 6.82 18.20 0.08
CA VAL A 44 6.52 17.68 -1.26
C VAL A 44 7.81 17.57 -2.06
N LYS A 45 8.19 16.34 -2.44
CA LYS A 45 9.31 16.07 -3.35
C LYS A 45 8.76 15.44 -4.63
N ILE A 46 8.98 16.09 -5.76
CA ILE A 46 8.63 15.56 -7.09
C ILE A 46 9.92 15.42 -7.89
N ASP A 47 10.42 14.19 -8.01
CA ASP A 47 11.68 13.89 -8.66
C ASP A 47 11.44 12.91 -9.81
N CYS A 48 12.18 13.09 -10.91
CA CYS A 48 12.10 12.20 -12.05
C CYS A 48 13.17 11.11 -11.97
N HIS A 49 14.34 11.36 -11.37
CA HIS A 49 15.48 10.42 -11.29
C HIS A 49 16.40 10.76 -10.11
N THR A 50 16.00 10.45 -8.88
CA THR A 50 16.91 10.09 -7.74
C THR A 50 16.09 9.73 -6.50
N GLU A 51 16.70 8.94 -5.61
CA GLU A 51 16.04 8.34 -4.44
C GLU A 51 15.13 9.33 -3.66
N PRO A 52 13.88 8.96 -3.36
CA PRO A 52 12.96 9.80 -2.64
C PRO A 52 13.34 9.85 -1.15
N ASN A 53 13.67 11.03 -0.65
CA ASN A 53 13.83 11.32 0.77
C ASN A 53 12.53 11.98 1.23
N LEU A 54 11.74 11.28 2.05
CA LEU A 54 10.45 11.79 2.51
C LEU A 54 10.51 12.03 4.02
N ARG A 55 10.36 13.30 4.43
CA ARG A 55 10.05 13.66 5.81
C ARG A 55 8.53 13.75 5.91
N ALA A 56 7.87 12.74 6.49
CA ALA A 56 6.48 12.85 6.88
C ALA A 56 6.32 14.05 7.85
N SER A 57 5.17 14.74 7.80
CA SER A 57 4.85 15.81 8.74
C SER A 57 4.85 15.24 10.16
N LYS A 58 5.92 15.52 10.91
CA LYS A 58 6.12 15.03 12.28
C LYS A 58 5.12 15.60 13.26
N GLU A 59 4.51 16.75 12.94
CA GLU A 59 3.64 17.50 13.84
C GLU A 59 2.18 17.05 13.74
N GLY A 60 1.69 16.75 12.53
CA GLY A 60 0.34 16.18 12.35
C GLY A 60 0.16 14.82 13.02
N PHE A 61 1.23 14.00 13.04
CA PHE A 61 1.23 12.70 13.71
C PHE A 61 1.11 12.79 15.23
N LYS A 62 1.69 13.83 15.84
CA LYS A 62 1.75 13.96 17.31
C LYS A 62 0.46 14.49 17.95
N ALA A 63 -0.46 15.06 17.16
CA ALA A 63 -1.55 15.84 17.72
C ALA A 63 -2.84 15.04 17.97
N ASN A 64 -3.29 14.18 17.03
CA ASN A 64 -4.63 13.55 17.10
C ASN A 64 -4.78 12.25 16.29
N ILE A 65 -3.68 11.55 15.95
CA ILE A 65 -3.73 10.32 15.16
C ILE A 65 -3.52 9.12 16.09
N SER A 66 -4.37 8.10 15.95
CA SER A 66 -4.29 6.85 16.71
C SER A 66 -2.95 6.15 16.52
N ASP A 67 -2.64 5.25 17.46
CA ASP A 67 -1.40 4.45 17.49
C ASP A 67 -1.26 3.45 16.33
N PHE A 68 -2.10 3.55 15.29
CA PHE A 68 -2.13 2.67 14.14
C PHE A 68 -1.83 3.40 12.82
N ILE A 69 -0.86 2.87 12.07
CA ILE A 69 -0.54 3.29 10.69
C ILE A 69 -0.84 2.13 9.73
N GLY A 70 -1.74 2.37 8.78
CA GLY A 70 -2.01 1.48 7.66
C GLY A 70 -1.16 1.83 6.44
N LEU A 71 -0.57 0.83 5.81
CA LEU A 71 0.11 0.96 4.51
C LEU A 71 -0.71 0.23 3.44
N ASP A 72 -0.88 0.85 2.29
CA ASP A 72 -1.55 0.25 1.14
C ASP A 72 -0.97 0.73 -0.19
N GLY A 73 -1.18 -0.07 -1.23
CA GLY A 73 -0.83 0.24 -2.60
C GLY A 73 -2.00 -0.02 -3.54
N THR A 74 -2.30 0.93 -4.43
CA THR A 74 -3.33 0.76 -5.45
C THR A 74 -2.79 1.00 -6.85
N PHE A 75 -3.19 0.16 -7.80
CA PHE A 75 -2.80 0.29 -9.20
C PHE A 75 -3.57 1.43 -9.87
N MET A 76 -2.84 2.32 -10.53
CA MET A 76 -3.44 3.35 -11.37
C MET A 76 -3.90 2.74 -12.70
N LYS A 77 -5.13 3.05 -13.09
CA LYS A 77 -5.67 2.73 -14.42
C LYS A 77 -5.57 3.99 -15.28
N GLY A 78 -4.79 3.94 -16.36
CA GLY A 78 -4.63 5.10 -17.22
C GLY A 78 -3.62 4.89 -18.34
N ARG A 79 -3.32 5.98 -19.05
CA ARG A 79 -2.31 6.01 -20.12
C ARG A 79 -0.90 5.75 -19.59
N TYR A 80 -0.65 6.12 -18.34
CA TYR A 80 0.59 5.86 -17.63
C TYR A 80 0.31 4.86 -16.51
N PRO A 81 0.69 3.58 -16.68
CA PRO A 81 0.54 2.61 -15.62
C PRO A 81 1.48 2.96 -14.47
N GLY A 82 1.03 2.69 -13.25
CA GLY A 82 1.80 2.91 -12.04
C GLY A 82 1.01 2.47 -10.83
N GLN A 83 1.56 2.74 -9.66
CA GLN A 83 0.92 2.50 -8.38
C GLN A 83 1.02 3.73 -7.50
N ILE A 84 -0.03 3.96 -6.72
CA ILE A 84 -0.02 4.91 -5.62
C ILE A 84 0.17 4.09 -4.35
N LEU A 85 1.22 4.39 -3.62
CA LEU A 85 1.48 3.82 -2.32
C LEU A 85 1.15 4.87 -1.26
N THR A 86 0.39 4.52 -0.24
CA THR A 86 -0.13 5.44 0.76
C THR A 86 0.12 4.92 2.16
N ALA A 87 0.54 5.80 3.06
CA ALA A 87 0.47 5.60 4.50
C ALA A 87 -0.67 6.42 5.07
N VAL A 88 -1.56 5.77 5.80
CA VAL A 88 -2.72 6.40 6.44
C VAL A 88 -2.68 6.13 7.94
N GLY A 89 -2.97 7.15 8.73
CA GLY A 89 -3.36 7.00 10.12
C GLY A 89 -4.88 6.96 10.25
N VAL A 90 -5.37 6.54 11.41
CA VAL A 90 -6.77 6.74 11.81
C VAL A 90 -6.77 7.78 12.91
N ASP A 91 -7.58 8.83 12.83
CA ASP A 91 -7.68 9.84 13.89
C ASP A 91 -8.59 9.39 15.05
N SER A 92 -8.65 10.20 16.11
CA SER A 92 -9.51 9.94 17.27
C SER A 92 -11.01 9.90 16.94
N ASN A 93 -11.41 10.46 15.80
CA ASN A 93 -12.79 10.46 15.30
C ASN A 93 -13.05 9.29 14.33
N ASN A 94 -12.15 8.30 14.28
CA ASN A 94 -12.24 7.14 13.41
C ASN A 94 -12.21 7.51 11.91
N GLY A 95 -11.69 8.69 11.58
CA GLY A 95 -11.44 9.19 10.23
C GLY A 95 -10.10 8.71 9.69
N ILE A 96 -10.01 8.48 8.38
CA ILE A 96 -8.75 8.10 7.72
C ILE A 96 -7.97 9.37 7.40
N TYR A 97 -6.75 9.48 7.92
CA TYR A 97 -5.86 10.61 7.71
C TYR A 97 -4.65 10.20 6.86
N PRO A 98 -4.51 10.67 5.61
CA PRO A 98 -3.34 10.36 4.78
C PRO A 98 -2.10 11.06 5.35
N LEU A 99 -1.12 10.27 5.78
CA LEU A 99 0.16 10.77 6.31
C LEU A 99 1.14 11.08 5.18
N THR A 100 1.19 10.21 4.18
CA THR A 100 2.03 10.37 2.99
C THR A 100 1.52 9.49 1.85
N TYR A 101 1.80 9.90 0.62
CA TYR A 101 1.60 9.08 -0.57
C TYR A 101 2.78 9.23 -1.54
N ALA A 102 3.03 8.21 -2.34
CA ALA A 102 4.07 8.18 -3.35
C ALA A 102 3.53 7.56 -4.64
N LEU A 103 3.89 8.16 -5.78
CA LEU A 103 3.63 7.60 -7.10
C LEU A 103 4.86 6.80 -7.54
N VAL A 104 4.68 5.51 -7.82
CA VAL A 104 5.75 4.62 -8.28
C VAL A 104 5.33 3.90 -9.55
N GLU A 105 6.29 3.54 -10.41
CA GLU A 105 5.97 2.87 -11.68
C GLU A 105 5.58 1.39 -11.50
N ILE A 106 6.31 0.65 -10.65
CA ILE A 106 6.08 -0.77 -10.38
C ILE A 106 6.34 -1.05 -8.91
N GLU A 107 5.62 -2.03 -8.34
CA GLU A 107 5.85 -2.68 -7.06
C GLU A 107 7.14 -3.54 -7.02
N THR A 108 8.31 -2.93 -7.12
CA THR A 108 9.61 -3.64 -7.03
C THR A 108 10.21 -3.54 -5.63
N THR A 109 11.09 -4.46 -5.26
CA THR A 109 11.87 -4.32 -4.00
C THR A 109 12.54 -2.95 -3.87
N ASN A 110 12.96 -2.33 -4.98
CA ASN A 110 13.56 -0.99 -5.06
C ASN A 110 12.53 0.15 -5.05
N SER A 111 11.34 -0.01 -5.63
CA SER A 111 10.25 0.94 -5.42
C SER A 111 9.65 0.81 -4.02
N TRP A 112 9.92 -0.29 -3.33
CA TRP A 112 9.67 -0.45 -1.92
C TRP A 112 10.88 -0.03 -1.11
N THR A 113 12.07 0.33 -1.60
CA THR A 113 13.16 0.71 -0.67
C THR A 113 12.82 1.94 0.17
N TRP A 114 11.93 2.83 -0.31
CA TRP A 114 11.36 3.90 0.53
C TRP A 114 10.38 3.38 1.61
N GLN A 115 9.72 2.23 1.39
CA GLN A 115 8.89 1.51 2.38
C GLN A 115 9.62 0.40 3.18
N LYS A 116 10.66 -0.24 2.65
CA LYS A 116 11.61 -1.11 3.35
C LYS A 116 12.53 -0.27 4.22
N GLY A 117 12.66 1.02 3.94
CA GLY A 117 13.11 2.02 4.89
C GLY A 117 12.09 2.25 5.99
N ILE A 118 10.78 2.11 5.73
CA ILE A 118 9.73 2.32 6.75
C ILE A 118 9.81 1.29 7.87
N ILE A 119 10.05 -0.01 7.62
CA ILE A 119 10.11 -0.98 8.75
C ILE A 119 11.29 -0.65 9.68
N PRO A 120 12.55 -0.49 9.21
CA PRO A 120 13.67 -0.03 10.03
C PRO A 120 13.52 1.41 10.54
N THR A 121 12.87 2.32 9.82
CA THR A 121 12.67 3.71 10.23
C THR A 121 11.58 3.82 11.29
N LEU A 122 10.50 3.04 11.17
CA LEU A 122 9.47 2.89 12.20
C LEU A 122 10.07 2.17 13.40
N ALA A 123 10.88 1.13 13.23
CA ALA A 123 11.60 0.51 14.34
C ALA A 123 12.58 1.49 15.04
N LYS A 124 13.14 2.47 14.32
CA LYS A 124 13.96 3.55 14.91
C LYS A 124 13.13 4.63 15.60
N LEU A 125 12.02 5.07 14.99
CA LEU A 125 11.18 6.16 15.49
C LEU A 125 10.21 5.69 16.59
N PHE A 126 9.76 4.45 16.47
CA PHE A 126 8.78 3.77 17.31
C PHE A 126 9.27 2.34 17.61
N PRO A 127 10.36 2.17 18.39
CA PRO A 127 10.95 0.86 18.69
C PRO A 127 10.01 -0.09 19.43
N GLN A 128 8.95 0.44 20.04
CA GLN A 128 7.92 -0.31 20.75
C GLN A 128 6.69 -0.61 19.86
N ALA A 129 6.67 -0.15 18.60
CA ALA A 129 5.54 -0.39 17.72
C ALA A 129 5.58 -1.82 17.17
N GLU A 130 4.49 -2.55 17.41
CA GLU A 130 4.30 -3.87 16.82
C GLU A 130 4.06 -3.77 15.31
N HIS A 131 4.68 -4.65 14.53
CA HIS A 131 4.49 -4.71 13.09
C HIS A 131 3.61 -5.90 12.70
N ARG A 132 2.51 -5.62 12.00
CA ARG A 132 1.56 -6.65 11.57
C ARG A 132 1.39 -6.64 10.06
N PHE A 133 1.38 -7.83 9.46
CA PHE A 133 1.06 -8.00 8.06
C PHE A 133 -0.46 -8.05 7.87
N ARG A 134 -0.98 -7.38 6.84
CA ARG A 134 -2.41 -7.42 6.54
C ARG A 134 -2.80 -8.80 6.01
N LEU A 135 -3.67 -9.49 6.76
CA LEU A 135 -4.16 -10.84 6.46
C LEU A 135 -4.72 -10.99 5.04
N ARG A 136 -5.39 -9.94 4.53
CA ARG A 136 -5.91 -9.92 3.16
C ARG A 136 -4.79 -10.16 2.13
N HIS A 137 -3.65 -9.49 2.27
CA HIS A 137 -2.53 -9.65 1.34
C HIS A 137 -1.84 -11.01 1.51
N ILE A 138 -1.75 -11.52 2.75
CA ILE A 138 -1.26 -12.89 2.99
C ILE A 138 -2.12 -13.88 2.19
N TYR A 139 -3.45 -13.79 2.31
CA TYR A 139 -4.37 -14.66 1.59
C TYR A 139 -4.32 -14.44 0.07
N GLU A 140 -4.25 -13.20 -0.43
CA GLU A 140 -4.12 -12.92 -1.87
C GLU A 140 -2.86 -13.52 -2.47
N ASN A 141 -1.73 -13.43 -1.75
CA ASN A 141 -0.47 -14.06 -2.15
C ASN A 141 -0.57 -15.59 -2.11
N MET A 142 -1.17 -16.15 -1.06
CA MET A 142 -1.44 -17.58 -0.98
C MET A 142 -2.33 -18.06 -2.13
N LYS A 143 -3.37 -17.30 -2.47
CA LYS A 143 -4.32 -17.60 -3.55
C LYS A 143 -3.67 -17.63 -4.94
N ARG A 144 -2.58 -16.88 -5.14
CA ARG A 144 -1.80 -16.92 -6.38
C ARG A 144 -1.11 -18.27 -6.59
N GLN A 145 -0.69 -18.93 -5.50
CA GLN A 145 -0.08 -20.26 -5.55
C GLN A 145 -1.11 -21.38 -5.53
N TRP A 146 -2.20 -21.20 -4.76
CA TRP A 146 -3.21 -22.23 -4.54
C TRP A 146 -4.62 -21.64 -4.65
N LYS A 147 -5.45 -22.17 -5.55
CA LYS A 147 -6.79 -21.62 -5.84
C LYS A 147 -7.90 -22.15 -4.92
N ASP A 148 -7.54 -22.80 -3.81
CA ASP A 148 -8.49 -23.44 -2.90
C ASP A 148 -9.19 -22.38 -2.03
N LYS A 149 -10.53 -22.41 -1.99
CA LYS A 149 -11.33 -21.43 -1.25
C LYS A 149 -11.26 -21.65 0.26
N GLU A 150 -11.13 -22.90 0.68
CA GLU A 150 -11.06 -23.32 2.10
C GLU A 150 -9.81 -22.78 2.81
N LEU A 151 -8.73 -22.48 2.05
CA LEU A 151 -7.54 -21.83 2.61
C LEU A 151 -7.85 -20.47 3.23
N LYS A 152 -8.89 -19.77 2.75
CA LYS A 152 -9.27 -18.48 3.31
C LYS A 152 -9.65 -18.61 4.79
N ASP A 153 -10.52 -19.58 5.10
CA ASP A 153 -11.07 -19.75 6.44
C ASP A 153 -10.03 -20.37 7.39
N LEU A 154 -9.19 -21.27 6.89
CA LEU A 154 -8.07 -21.83 7.66
C LEU A 154 -7.00 -20.78 8.02
N VAL A 155 -6.62 -19.94 7.06
CA VAL A 155 -5.67 -18.84 7.30
C VAL A 155 -6.27 -17.79 8.22
N TRP A 156 -7.58 -17.51 8.07
CA TRP A 156 -8.30 -16.63 8.99
C TRP A 156 -8.29 -17.19 10.42
N ALA A 157 -8.58 -18.47 10.61
CA ALA A 157 -8.53 -19.13 11.91
C ALA A 157 -7.15 -19.04 12.56
N CYS A 158 -6.07 -19.22 11.78
CA CYS A 158 -4.70 -19.02 12.25
C CYS A 158 -4.47 -17.57 12.72
N ALA A 159 -4.85 -16.59 11.90
CA ALA A 159 -4.58 -15.17 12.19
C ALA A 159 -5.44 -14.59 13.32
N THR A 160 -6.63 -15.13 13.58
CA THR A 160 -7.52 -14.69 14.67
C THR A 160 -7.32 -15.46 15.98
N ALA A 161 -6.38 -16.41 16.02
CA ALA A 161 -6.10 -17.18 17.23
C ALA A 161 -5.53 -16.27 18.33
N THR A 162 -6.18 -16.27 19.50
CA THR A 162 -5.79 -15.44 20.64
C THR A 162 -4.80 -16.11 21.60
N THR A 163 -4.52 -17.41 21.40
CA THR A 163 -3.59 -18.19 22.23
C THR A 163 -2.70 -19.04 21.36
N VAL A 164 -1.48 -19.32 21.84
CA VAL A 164 -0.51 -20.18 21.16
C VAL A 164 -1.11 -21.57 20.86
N ARG A 165 -1.85 -22.14 21.83
CA ARG A 165 -2.51 -23.44 21.65
C ARG A 165 -3.55 -23.45 20.53
N HIS A 166 -4.37 -22.40 20.43
CA HIS A 166 -5.35 -22.29 19.34
C HIS A 166 -4.66 -22.04 17.99
N PHE A 167 -3.57 -21.27 17.98
CA PHE A 167 -2.77 -21.03 16.79
C PHE A 167 -2.13 -22.31 16.26
N GLU A 168 -1.48 -23.10 17.12
CA GLU A 168 -0.88 -24.39 16.77
C GLU A 168 -1.93 -25.36 16.23
N LYS A 169 -3.11 -25.43 16.88
CA LYS A 169 -4.22 -26.27 16.40
C LYS A 169 -4.69 -25.84 15.00
N ALA A 170 -4.86 -24.55 14.76
CA ALA A 170 -5.26 -24.02 13.45
C ALA A 170 -4.18 -24.28 12.38
N LEU A 171 -2.90 -24.16 12.73
CA LEU A 171 -1.78 -24.52 11.86
C LEU A 171 -1.76 -26.02 11.54
N GLU A 172 -2.06 -26.89 12.49
CA GLU A 172 -2.19 -28.33 12.24
C GLU A 172 -3.34 -28.65 11.28
N GLU A 173 -4.49 -27.98 11.43
CA GLU A 173 -5.62 -28.11 10.51
C GLU A 173 -5.23 -27.66 9.10
N LEU A 174 -4.53 -26.52 8.97
CA LEU A 174 -3.98 -26.05 7.72
C LEU A 174 -2.97 -27.05 7.12
N LYS A 175 -2.11 -27.65 7.95
CA LYS A 175 -1.12 -28.64 7.51
C LYS A 175 -1.77 -29.92 7.00
N LYS A 176 -2.82 -30.40 7.68
CA LYS A 176 -3.63 -31.56 7.26
C LYS A 176 -4.32 -31.30 5.93
N PHE A 177 -4.86 -30.10 5.75
CA PHE A 177 -5.49 -29.70 4.49
C PHE A 177 -4.46 -29.54 3.36
N LYS A 178 -3.36 -28.81 3.62
CA LYS A 178 -2.34 -28.51 2.63
C LYS A 178 -0.98 -28.17 3.27
N ALA A 179 -0.13 -29.19 3.41
CA ALA A 179 1.21 -29.06 3.98
C ALA A 179 2.06 -27.95 3.34
N LYS A 180 2.04 -27.81 1.99
CA LYS A 180 2.79 -26.74 1.31
C LYS A 180 2.32 -25.33 1.67
N ALA A 181 1.03 -25.14 1.95
CA ALA A 181 0.49 -23.84 2.35
C ALA A 181 0.86 -23.51 3.81
N HIS A 182 0.86 -24.53 4.67
CA HIS A 182 1.42 -24.43 6.02
C HIS A 182 2.90 -24.01 5.97
N ASP A 183 3.74 -24.72 5.22
CA ASP A 183 5.18 -24.47 5.15
C ASP A 183 5.53 -23.09 4.58
N TRP A 184 4.63 -22.52 3.78
CA TRP A 184 4.73 -21.14 3.31
C TRP A 184 4.30 -20.14 4.37
N LEU A 185 3.19 -20.39 5.08
CA LEU A 185 2.66 -19.47 6.08
C LEU A 185 3.61 -19.29 7.27
N ILE A 186 4.27 -20.35 7.73
CA ILE A 186 5.23 -20.30 8.85
C ILE A 186 6.48 -19.47 8.58
N GLN A 187 6.75 -19.12 7.31
CA GLN A 187 7.86 -18.21 6.95
C GLN A 187 7.54 -16.76 7.31
N ILE A 188 6.26 -16.44 7.53
CA ILE A 188 5.82 -15.13 7.98
C ILE A 188 5.87 -15.13 9.52
N PRO A 189 6.66 -14.24 10.15
CA PRO A 189 6.80 -14.22 11.60
C PRO A 189 5.43 -13.93 12.26
N PRO A 190 4.98 -14.77 13.21
CA PRO A 190 3.72 -14.56 13.93
C PRO A 190 3.87 -13.62 15.13
N THR A 191 5.11 -13.24 15.47
CA THR A 191 5.43 -12.35 16.57
C THR A 191 4.97 -10.93 16.25
N HIS A 192 4.24 -10.35 17.20
CA HIS A 192 3.79 -8.96 17.21
C HIS A 192 4.40 -8.29 18.43
#